data_AF-A0AA97AB65-F1
#
_entry.id   AF-A0AA97AB65-F1
#
_cell.length_a   1.000
_cell.length_b   1.000
_cell.length_c   1.000
_cell.angle_alpha   90.00
_cell.angle_beta   90.00
_cell.angle_gamma   90.00
#
_symmetry.space_group_name_H-M   'P 1'
#
loop_
_entity.id
_entity.type
_entity.pdbx_description
1 polymer ?
#
loop_
_entity_poly.entity_id
_entity_poly.type
_entity_poly.pdbx_seq_one_letter_code
_entity_poly.pdbx_strand_id
1 'polypeptide(L)'
;MERVLSKDSLMQIINDLNKEGIPSPGHTSRQTTGKRSDSKQWYTTTLRSLLGNPQLLGQVIEDGKPILRTDGLPLVNRPPILDTDTWQTLQDELERRANPGEKRREGTSLLRGIMHRGVCGERMYTFSGRNGQLRYRCIGPLKYRQRAAKGEGAVRQAGPSVERTGCGRPPRPYVAAPPAVPTPAAPRHPPRTPGALTWAVARCGRALGVIG
;
A
#
# COMPACT_ATOMS: atom_id res chain seq x y z
N MET A 1 15.36 27.75 -0.36
CA MET A 1 15.85 26.97 -1.53
C MET A 1 17.22 26.40 -1.22
N GLU A 2 18.16 27.21 -0.73
CA GLU A 2 19.45 26.80 -0.18
C GLU A 2 19.38 25.56 0.73
N ARG A 3 18.45 25.55 1.70
CA ARG A 3 18.23 24.39 2.59
C ARG A 3 17.94 23.06 1.86
N VAL A 4 17.21 23.10 0.73
CA VAL A 4 16.91 21.89 -0.04
C VAL A 4 18.17 21.39 -0.74
N LEU A 5 18.99 22.31 -1.24
CA LEU A 5 20.30 22.01 -1.85
C LEU A 5 21.31 21.50 -0.80
N SER A 6 21.23 22.00 0.43
CA SER A 6 21.95 21.48 1.61
C SER A 6 21.46 20.12 2.10
N LYS A 7 20.54 19.49 1.36
CA LYS A 7 19.97 18.16 1.61
C LYS A 7 19.12 18.03 2.89
N ASP A 8 18.63 19.13 3.44
CA ASP A 8 17.60 19.08 4.50
C ASP A 8 16.37 18.32 4.00
N SER A 9 15.75 17.53 4.87
CA SER A 9 14.50 16.84 4.51
C SER A 9 13.36 17.84 4.33
N LEU A 10 12.48 17.62 3.36
CA LEU A 10 11.31 18.50 3.14
C LEU A 10 10.44 18.59 4.41
N MET A 11 10.32 17.49 5.15
CA MET A 11 9.58 17.47 6.41
C MET A 11 10.20 18.35 7.49
N GLN A 12 11.53 18.38 7.58
CA GLN A 12 12.23 19.26 8.53
C GLN A 12 12.01 20.73 8.18
N ILE A 13 12.16 21.09 6.90
CA ILE A 13 11.88 22.45 6.42
C ILE A 13 10.43 22.86 6.76
N ILE A 14 9.46 21.97 6.52
CA ILE A 14 8.05 22.20 6.85
C ILE A 14 7.83 22.41 8.34
N ASN A 15 8.43 21.56 9.18
CA ASN A 15 8.31 21.67 10.63
C ASN A 15 8.88 23.00 11.13
N ASP A 16 10.01 23.44 10.58
CA ASP A 16 10.61 24.73 10.93
C ASP A 16 9.72 25.90 10.50
N LEU A 17 9.23 25.89 9.25
CA LEU A 17 8.30 26.92 8.75
C LEU A 17 7.01 27.02 9.58
N ASN A 18 6.47 25.87 10.00
CA ASN A 18 5.30 25.80 10.85
C ASN A 18 5.59 26.29 12.27
N LYS A 19 6.77 25.95 12.81
CA LYS A 19 7.23 26.42 14.13
C LYS A 19 7.48 27.93 14.15
N GLU A 20 8.01 28.50 13.08
CA GLU A 20 8.20 29.93 12.88
C GLU A 20 6.87 30.68 12.59
N GLY A 21 5.79 29.94 12.33
CA GLY A 21 4.48 30.52 12.09
C GLY A 21 4.36 31.23 10.73
N ILE A 22 5.21 30.90 9.76
CA ILE A 22 5.16 31.46 8.41
C ILE A 22 3.94 30.84 7.69
N PRO A 23 2.96 31.63 7.23
CA PRO A 23 1.78 31.08 6.55
C PRO A 23 2.12 30.44 5.21
N SER A 24 1.44 29.35 4.87
CA SER A 24 1.56 28.75 3.54
C SER A 24 1.02 29.68 2.44
N PRO A 25 1.61 29.64 1.23
CA PRO A 25 1.15 30.43 0.10
C PRO A 25 -0.31 30.16 -0.25
N GLY A 26 -1.05 31.25 -0.48
CA GLY A 26 -2.49 31.21 -0.77
C GLY A 26 -3.37 31.01 0.47
N HIS A 27 -2.83 30.95 1.69
CA HIS A 27 -3.65 31.02 2.91
C HIS A 27 -4.45 32.32 2.96
N THR A 28 -3.80 33.46 2.70
CA THR A 28 -4.43 34.79 2.70
C THR A 28 -5.42 34.97 1.54
N SER A 29 -5.07 34.52 0.33
CA SER A 29 -5.97 34.67 -0.84
C SER A 29 -7.21 33.79 -0.77
N ARG A 30 -7.12 32.60 -0.16
CA ARG A 30 -8.26 31.69 0.04
C ARG A 30 -9.29 32.24 1.03
N GLN A 31 -8.87 33.10 1.96
CA GLN A 31 -9.80 33.78 2.87
C GLN A 31 -10.72 34.77 2.12
N THR A 32 -10.21 35.47 1.10
CA THR A 32 -10.99 36.44 0.32
C THR A 32 -12.07 35.79 -0.55
N THR A 33 -11.81 34.60 -1.11
CA THR A 33 -12.74 33.88 -2.01
C THR A 33 -13.74 32.99 -1.27
N GLY A 34 -13.78 33.01 0.08
CA GLY A 34 -14.72 32.22 0.88
C GLY A 34 -14.48 30.70 0.89
N LYS A 35 -13.47 30.20 0.17
CA LYS A 35 -13.02 28.80 0.22
C LYS A 35 -12.09 28.63 1.42
N ARG A 36 -12.68 28.26 2.57
CA ARG A 36 -11.99 28.11 3.86
C ARG A 36 -11.18 26.82 3.92
N SER A 37 -9.92 26.88 3.54
CA SER A 37 -8.91 26.06 4.22
C SER A 37 -8.21 26.97 5.23
N ASP A 38 -8.64 26.94 6.49
CA ASP A 38 -8.06 27.75 7.58
C ASP A 38 -6.67 27.25 8.02
N SER A 39 -6.13 26.23 7.36
CA SER A 39 -4.81 25.72 7.64
C SER A 39 -3.73 26.71 7.18
N LYS A 40 -3.15 27.43 8.15
CA LYS A 40 -1.91 28.20 7.98
C LYS A 40 -0.68 27.29 7.71
N GLN A 41 -0.83 26.01 8.01
CA GLN A 41 0.21 24.99 7.98
C GLN A 41 0.77 24.75 6.57
N TRP A 42 2.07 24.48 6.52
CA TRP A 42 2.77 23.95 5.36
C TRP A 42 2.56 22.45 5.26
N TYR A 43 2.31 21.99 4.03
CA TYR A 43 2.22 20.57 3.68
C TYR A 43 3.27 20.22 2.64
N THR A 44 3.68 18.94 2.60
CA THR A 44 4.71 18.44 1.68
C THR A 44 4.33 18.61 0.22
N THR A 45 3.05 18.38 -0.10
CA THR A 45 2.51 18.58 -1.44
C THR A 45 2.60 20.04 -1.88
N THR A 46 2.25 20.97 -0.98
CA THR A 46 2.34 22.42 -1.23
C THR A 46 3.78 22.87 -1.43
N LEU A 47 4.70 22.47 -0.55
CA LEU A 47 6.11 22.84 -0.67
C LEU A 47 6.73 22.26 -1.95
N ARG A 48 6.44 21.00 -2.28
CA ARG A 48 6.92 20.37 -3.53
C ARG A 48 6.36 21.08 -4.77
N SER A 49 5.06 21.40 -4.78
CA SER A 49 4.43 22.12 -5.89
C SER A 49 5.02 23.50 -6.10
N LEU A 50 5.38 24.21 -5.02
CA LEU A 50 6.00 25.52 -5.11
C LEU A 50 7.42 25.44 -5.65
N LEU A 51 8.23 24.52 -5.12
CA LEU A 51 9.62 24.34 -5.57
C LEU A 51 9.72 23.82 -7.01
N GLY A 52 8.70 23.11 -7.48
CA GLY A 52 8.59 22.64 -8.86
C GLY A 52 8.03 23.66 -9.84
N ASN A 53 7.66 24.87 -9.40
CA ASN A 53 6.99 25.84 -10.26
C ASN A 53 8.01 26.57 -11.17
N PRO A 54 7.89 26.48 -12.52
CA PRO A 54 8.74 27.22 -13.46
C PRO A 54 8.64 28.74 -13.36
N GLN A 55 7.62 29.29 -12.69
CA GLN A 55 7.55 30.73 -12.40
C GLN A 55 8.73 31.23 -11.55
N LEU A 56 9.44 30.34 -10.84
CA LEU A 56 10.69 30.69 -10.16
C LEU A 56 11.79 31.13 -11.14
N LEU A 57 11.72 30.68 -12.40
CA LEU A 57 12.59 31.10 -13.50
C LEU A 57 12.06 32.33 -14.26
N GLY A 58 10.97 32.94 -13.78
CA GLY A 58 10.32 34.06 -14.48
C GLY A 58 9.51 33.65 -15.71
N GLN A 59 9.33 32.34 -15.94
CA GLN A 59 8.58 31.80 -17.06
C GLN A 59 7.07 32.02 -16.89
N VAL A 60 6.39 32.33 -17.99
CA VAL A 60 4.93 32.44 -18.04
C VAL A 60 4.33 31.05 -18.28
N ILE A 61 3.37 30.67 -17.45
CA ILE A 61 2.74 29.34 -17.47
C ILE A 61 1.25 29.50 -17.80
N GLU A 62 0.77 28.68 -18.73
CA GLU A 62 -0.65 28.53 -19.08
C GLU A 62 -1.00 27.04 -19.03
N ASP A 63 -2.11 26.68 -18.38
CA ASP A 63 -2.55 25.29 -18.18
C ASP A 63 -1.47 24.30 -17.68
N GLY A 64 -0.57 24.81 -16.83
CA GLY A 64 0.52 24.02 -16.23
C GLY A 64 1.72 23.78 -17.16
N LYS A 65 1.76 24.41 -18.34
CA LYS A 65 2.90 24.34 -19.27
C LYS A 65 3.50 25.73 -19.51
N PRO A 66 4.83 25.85 -19.66
CA PRO A 66 5.45 27.11 -20.03
C PRO A 66 5.01 27.49 -21.44
N ILE A 67 4.59 28.74 -21.61
CA ILE A 67 4.31 29.31 -22.94
C ILE A 67 5.65 29.44 -23.66
N LEU A 68 5.71 28.95 -24.90
CA LEU A 68 6.91 29.06 -25.72
C LEU A 68 6.80 30.29 -26.63
N ARG A 69 7.92 30.99 -26.80
CA ARG A 69 8.09 32.05 -27.81
C ARG A 69 8.34 31.41 -29.18
N THR A 70 8.33 32.22 -30.23
CA THR A 70 8.52 31.79 -31.64
C THR A 70 9.83 31.03 -31.89
N ASP A 71 10.83 31.20 -31.04
CA ASP A 71 12.13 30.51 -31.03
C ASP A 71 12.08 29.12 -30.35
N GLY A 72 10.93 28.73 -29.79
CA GLY A 72 10.75 27.49 -29.04
C GLY A 72 11.25 27.56 -27.59
N LEU A 73 11.72 28.72 -27.12
CA LEU A 73 12.17 28.91 -25.75
C LEU A 73 11.03 29.39 -24.84
N PRO A 74 11.04 29.05 -23.54
CA PRO A 74 10.05 29.54 -22.59
C PRO A 74 10.00 31.08 -22.53
N LEU A 75 8.79 31.63 -22.60
CA LEU A 75 8.57 33.06 -22.43
C LEU A 75 8.88 33.49 -20.99
N VAL A 76 9.94 34.27 -20.81
CA VAL A 76 10.30 34.89 -19.52
C VAL A 76 9.79 36.33 -19.49
N ASN A 77 8.98 36.67 -18.49
CA ASN A 77 8.38 38.01 -18.32
C ASN A 77 8.88 38.73 -17.05
N ARG A 78 9.33 37.98 -16.03
CA ARG A 78 9.77 38.54 -14.76
C ARG A 78 11.25 38.21 -14.52
N PRO A 79 12.02 39.05 -13.82
CA PRO A 79 13.34 38.67 -13.37
C PRO A 79 13.33 37.31 -12.65
N PRO A 80 14.19 36.36 -13.06
CA PRO A 80 14.25 35.04 -12.45
C PRO A 80 14.68 35.14 -10.99
N ILE A 81 14.01 34.39 -10.11
CA ILE A 81 14.38 34.28 -8.68
C ILE A 81 15.52 33.26 -8.52
N LEU A 82 15.55 32.26 -9.40
CA LEU A 82 16.58 31.24 -9.50
C LEU A 82 17.17 31.20 -10.90
N ASP A 83 18.46 30.91 -10.99
CA ASP A 83 19.06 30.51 -12.25
C ASP A 83 18.57 29.12 -12.69
N THR A 84 18.69 28.84 -13.98
CA THR A 84 18.19 27.60 -14.59
C THR A 84 18.92 26.36 -14.07
N ASP A 85 20.23 26.44 -13.82
CA ASP A 85 21.05 25.30 -13.41
C ASP A 85 20.74 24.87 -11.96
N THR A 86 20.57 25.85 -11.06
CA THR A 86 20.15 25.66 -9.68
C THR A 86 18.74 25.10 -9.62
N TRP A 87 17.83 25.59 -10.46
CA TRP A 87 16.48 25.04 -10.53
C TRP A 87 16.47 23.60 -11.05
N GLN A 88 17.27 23.27 -12.06
CA GLN A 88 17.40 21.90 -12.55
C GLN A 88 17.98 20.96 -11.49
N THR A 89 19.04 21.39 -10.80
CA THR A 89 19.64 20.65 -9.67
C THR A 89 18.61 20.40 -8.57
N LEU A 90 17.76 21.40 -8.28
CA LEU A 90 16.66 21.26 -7.34
C LEU A 90 15.62 20.24 -7.82
N GLN A 91 15.23 20.26 -9.10
CA GLN A 91 14.29 19.27 -9.64
C GLN A 91 14.85 17.85 -9.56
N ASP A 92 16.13 17.67 -9.91
CA ASP A 92 16.79 16.37 -9.86
C ASP A 92 16.82 15.82 -8.42
N GLU A 93 17.09 16.66 -7.43
CA GLU A 93 17.04 16.26 -6.01
C GLU A 93 15.61 15.95 -5.55
N LEU A 94 14.61 16.72 -5.98
CA LEU A 94 13.20 16.43 -5.70
C LEU A 94 12.74 15.11 -6.33
N GLU A 95 13.23 14.79 -7.52
CA GLU A 95 12.93 13.56 -8.24
C GLU A 95 13.61 12.35 -7.58
N ARG A 96 14.90 12.48 -7.27
CA ARG A 96 15.66 11.48 -6.49
C ARG A 96 14.99 11.16 -5.15
N ARG A 97 14.37 12.16 -4.50
CA ARG A 97 13.62 11.98 -3.24
C ARG A 97 12.28 11.28 -3.44
N ALA A 98 11.56 11.58 -4.53
CA ALA A 98 10.29 10.94 -4.85
C ALA A 98 10.48 9.47 -5.24
N ASN A 99 11.57 9.20 -5.97
CA ASN A 99 11.95 7.89 -6.44
C ASN A 99 13.27 7.47 -5.78
N PRO A 100 13.27 7.11 -4.48
CA PRO A 100 14.47 6.68 -3.77
C PRO A 100 15.08 5.37 -4.29
N GLY A 101 14.48 4.77 -5.33
CA GLY A 101 14.91 3.53 -5.95
C GLY A 101 14.87 2.34 -5.00
N GLU A 102 15.70 1.35 -5.30
CA GLU A 102 15.93 0.15 -4.48
C GLU A 102 16.86 0.41 -3.28
N LYS A 103 17.20 1.69 -3.02
CA LYS A 103 18.14 2.05 -1.96
C LYS A 103 17.58 1.60 -0.61
N ARG A 104 18.33 0.70 0.04
CA ARG A 104 17.95 0.14 1.33
C ARG A 104 17.85 1.26 2.36
N ARG A 105 16.69 1.37 3.00
CA ARG A 105 16.55 2.21 4.20
C ARG A 105 17.32 1.55 5.34
N GLU A 106 18.15 2.31 6.03
CA GLU A 106 18.81 1.84 7.26
C GLU A 106 17.77 1.39 8.30
N GLY A 107 18.14 0.42 9.14
CA GLY A 107 17.21 -0.18 10.11
C GLY A 107 16.15 -1.12 9.50
N THR A 108 16.21 -1.40 8.19
CA THR A 108 15.33 -2.38 7.56
C THR A 108 15.99 -3.75 7.42
N SER A 109 15.18 -4.81 7.44
CA SER A 109 15.64 -6.20 7.40
C SER A 109 16.48 -6.51 6.16
N LEU A 110 17.50 -7.35 6.32
CA LEU A 110 18.55 -7.64 5.32
C LEU A 110 18.04 -7.89 3.89
N LEU A 111 16.92 -8.60 3.71
CA LEU A 111 16.41 -9.02 2.39
C LEU A 111 15.20 -8.21 1.90
N ARG A 112 14.93 -7.05 2.50
CA ARG A 112 13.79 -6.20 2.11
C ARG A 112 14.04 -5.58 0.73
N GLY A 113 13.19 -5.91 -0.25
CA GLY A 113 13.31 -5.43 -1.63
C GLY A 113 13.89 -6.47 -2.59
N ILE A 114 14.80 -7.32 -2.09
CA ILE A 114 15.50 -8.35 -2.88
C ILE A 114 14.71 -9.66 -2.92
N MET A 115 14.14 -10.06 -1.77
CA MET A 115 13.49 -11.37 -1.67
C MET A 115 12.11 -11.37 -2.35
N HIS A 116 11.97 -12.23 -3.36
CA HIS A 116 10.72 -12.49 -4.06
C HIS A 116 10.30 -13.95 -3.84
N ARG A 117 8.99 -14.21 -3.82
CA ARG A 117 8.49 -15.58 -3.70
C ARG A 117 8.47 -16.24 -5.08
N GLY A 118 9.24 -17.32 -5.27
CA GLY A 118 9.35 -18.01 -6.56
C GLY A 118 8.01 -18.41 -7.20
N VAL A 119 7.00 -18.77 -6.39
CA VAL A 119 5.69 -19.23 -6.88
C VAL A 119 4.82 -18.10 -7.45
N CYS A 120 4.93 -16.86 -6.97
CA CYS A 120 4.05 -15.77 -7.41
C CYS A 120 4.79 -14.52 -7.88
N GLY A 121 6.12 -14.52 -7.88
CA GLY A 121 6.97 -13.40 -8.28
C GLY A 121 6.91 -12.17 -7.35
N GLU A 122 5.90 -12.09 -6.49
CA GLU A 122 5.68 -10.94 -5.60
C GLU A 122 6.75 -10.80 -4.51
N ARG A 123 7.06 -9.54 -4.17
CA ARG A 123 8.02 -9.19 -3.12
C ARG A 123 7.62 -9.71 -1.75
N MET A 124 8.62 -10.08 -0.96
CA MET A 124 8.46 -10.40 0.44
C MET A 124 8.72 -9.14 1.30
N TYR A 125 7.87 -8.95 2.30
CA TYR A 125 7.97 -7.86 3.26
C TYR A 125 8.18 -8.41 4.66
N THR A 126 8.75 -7.59 5.51
CA THR A 126 9.06 -7.90 6.90
C THR A 126 7.81 -7.77 7.77
N PHE A 127 7.53 -8.76 8.59
CA PHE A 127 6.40 -8.79 9.50
C PHE A 127 6.87 -9.16 10.91
N SER A 128 6.55 -8.32 11.89
CA SER A 128 6.77 -8.62 13.32
C SER A 128 5.61 -9.47 13.85
N GLY A 129 5.91 -10.68 14.32
CA GLY A 129 4.98 -11.52 15.05
C GLY A 129 4.61 -10.96 16.42
N ARG A 130 3.63 -11.59 17.08
CA ARG A 130 3.22 -11.22 18.45
C ARG A 130 4.38 -11.33 19.47
N ASN A 131 5.34 -12.20 19.19
CA ASN A 131 6.49 -12.47 20.07
C ASN A 131 7.72 -11.63 19.68
N GLY A 132 7.56 -10.55 18.92
CA GLY A 132 8.67 -9.72 18.42
C GLY A 132 9.51 -10.37 17.31
N GLN A 133 9.31 -11.65 17.00
CA GLN A 133 10.03 -12.35 15.94
C GLN A 133 9.74 -11.74 14.56
N LEU A 134 10.82 -11.36 13.88
CA LEU A 134 10.81 -10.76 12.57
C LEU A 134 10.86 -11.84 11.49
N ARG A 135 9.84 -11.91 10.64
CA ARG A 135 9.75 -12.90 9.55
C ARG A 135 9.42 -12.26 8.21
N TYR A 136 9.89 -12.86 7.13
CA TYR A 136 9.50 -12.44 5.78
C TYR A 136 8.16 -13.08 5.39
N ARG A 137 7.24 -12.27 4.86
CA ARG A 137 5.92 -12.69 4.38
C ARG A 137 5.71 -12.19 2.96
N CYS A 138 5.12 -13.02 2.11
CA CYS A 138 4.77 -12.63 0.74
C CYS A 138 3.60 -11.61 0.75
N ILE A 139 3.70 -10.55 -0.05
CA ILE A 139 2.64 -9.55 -0.21
C ILE A 139 1.48 -10.02 -1.12
N GLY A 140 1.73 -11.01 -1.99
CA GLY A 140 0.77 -11.52 -2.96
C GLY A 140 -0.65 -11.79 -2.42
N PRO A 141 -0.82 -12.51 -1.29
CA PRO A 141 -2.14 -12.74 -0.71
C PRO A 141 -2.88 -11.46 -0.29
N LEU A 142 -2.15 -10.43 0.17
CA LEU A 142 -2.75 -9.14 0.54
C LEU A 142 -3.19 -8.38 -0.72
N LYS A 143 -2.32 -8.30 -1.74
CA LYS A 143 -2.65 -7.66 -3.02
C LYS A 143 -3.83 -8.34 -3.72
N TYR A 144 -3.91 -9.66 -3.67
CA TYR A 144 -5.04 -10.42 -4.20
C TYR A 144 -6.36 -9.97 -3.56
N ARG A 145 -6.41 -9.83 -2.23
CA ARG A 145 -7.61 -9.36 -1.51
C ARG A 145 -7.97 -7.92 -1.87
N GLN A 146 -6.96 -7.06 -2.01
CA GLN A 146 -7.18 -5.66 -2.39
C GLN A 146 -7.74 -5.53 -3.81
N ARG A 147 -7.21 -6.29 -4.78
CA ARG A 147 -7.74 -6.33 -6.15
C ARG A 147 -9.15 -6.92 -6.21
N ALA A 148 -9.39 -8.02 -5.50
CA ALA A 148 -10.71 -8.62 -5.39
C ALA A 148 -11.75 -7.66 -4.77
N ALA A 149 -11.37 -6.89 -3.74
CA ALA A 149 -12.23 -5.87 -3.15
C ALA A 149 -12.53 -4.69 -4.09
N LYS A 150 -11.65 -4.42 -5.07
CA LYS A 150 -11.83 -3.41 -6.12
C LYS A 150 -12.59 -3.92 -7.34
N GLY A 151 -12.96 -5.20 -7.40
CA GLY A 151 -13.59 -5.82 -8.57
C GLY A 151 -12.63 -6.01 -9.75
N GLU A 152 -11.32 -5.77 -9.56
CA GLU A 152 -10.30 -6.02 -10.57
C GLU A 152 -9.98 -7.53 -10.57
N GLY A 153 -10.08 -8.18 -11.73
CA GLY A 153 -9.84 -9.61 -11.91
C GLY A 153 -8.56 -10.06 -11.19
N ALA A 154 -8.72 -10.81 -10.10
CA ALA A 154 -7.61 -11.25 -9.27
C ALA A 154 -6.94 -12.47 -9.91
N VAL A 155 -6.21 -12.27 -11.00
CA VAL A 155 -5.44 -13.33 -11.63
C VAL A 155 -4.30 -13.73 -10.70
N ARG A 156 -4.27 -15.00 -10.30
CA ARG A 156 -3.12 -15.61 -9.64
C ARG A 156 -2.01 -15.71 -10.68
N GLN A 157 -1.04 -14.82 -10.64
CA GLN A 157 0.20 -15.04 -11.39
C GLN A 157 0.94 -16.19 -10.70
N ALA A 158 0.86 -17.38 -11.30
CA ALA A 158 1.75 -18.48 -11.00
C ALA A 158 3.03 -18.24 -11.79
N GLY A 159 4.16 -18.11 -11.10
CA GLY A 159 5.47 -18.25 -11.73
C GLY A 159 5.59 -19.64 -12.37
N PRO A 160 6.50 -19.83 -13.34
CA PRO A 160 6.70 -21.12 -13.99
C PRO A 160 7.01 -22.19 -12.93
N SER A 161 6.34 -23.33 -13.09
CA SER A 161 6.17 -24.42 -12.15
C SER A 161 7.44 -24.75 -11.34
N VAL A 162 7.41 -24.49 -10.03
CA VAL A 162 8.15 -25.29 -9.05
C VAL A 162 7.23 -25.56 -7.87
N GLU A 163 7.39 -26.76 -7.35
CA GLU A 163 6.49 -27.53 -6.53
C GLU A 163 5.72 -26.79 -5.43
N ARG A 164 4.53 -27.33 -5.19
CA ARG A 164 3.45 -26.89 -4.31
C ARG A 164 3.90 -26.77 -2.84
N THR A 165 4.66 -25.74 -2.48
CA THR A 165 4.78 -25.30 -1.08
C THR A 165 3.70 -24.27 -0.79
N GLY A 166 2.69 -24.75 -0.05
CA GLY A 166 1.41 -24.10 0.20
C GLY A 166 1.50 -22.63 0.60
N CYS A 167 0.74 -21.79 -0.10
CA CYS A 167 0.15 -20.65 0.56
C CYS A 167 -0.79 -21.18 1.63
N GLY A 168 -0.72 -20.62 2.85
CA GLY A 168 -1.74 -20.82 3.86
C GLY A 168 -3.15 -20.74 3.24
N ARG A 169 -3.97 -21.72 3.59
CA ARG A 169 -5.34 -21.90 3.09
C ARG A 169 -6.05 -20.54 3.03
N PRO A 170 -6.60 -20.12 1.89
CA PRO A 170 -7.42 -18.91 1.86
C PRO A 170 -8.57 -19.06 2.87
N PRO A 171 -9.06 -17.96 3.48
CA PRO A 171 -10.37 -18.04 4.13
C PRO A 171 -11.36 -18.55 3.08
N ARG A 172 -12.20 -19.50 3.48
CA ARG A 172 -13.27 -20.01 2.59
C ARG A 172 -14.03 -18.79 2.07
N PRO A 173 -14.33 -18.71 0.76
CA PRO A 173 -15.24 -17.67 0.28
C PRO A 173 -16.51 -17.76 1.12
N TYR A 174 -16.98 -16.62 1.64
CA TYR A 174 -18.27 -16.53 2.28
C TYR A 174 -19.30 -16.75 1.18
N VAL A 175 -19.72 -18.00 0.97
CA VAL A 175 -20.90 -18.33 0.19
C VAL A 175 -22.06 -18.05 1.13
N ALA A 176 -22.85 -17.02 0.84
CA ALA A 176 -24.10 -16.80 1.55
C ALA A 176 -24.88 -18.11 1.56
N ALA A 177 -25.33 -18.55 2.74
CA ALA A 177 -26.13 -19.75 2.85
C ALA A 177 -27.35 -19.61 1.91
N PRO A 178 -27.64 -20.59 1.04
CA PRO A 178 -28.88 -20.56 0.28
C PRO A 178 -30.05 -20.48 1.27
N PRO A 179 -31.14 -19.76 0.94
CA PRO A 179 -32.31 -19.71 1.81
C PRO A 179 -32.77 -21.14 2.10
N ALA A 180 -33.10 -21.40 3.36
CA ALA A 180 -33.53 -22.73 3.81
C ALA A 180 -34.74 -23.17 2.97
N VAL A 181 -34.53 -24.20 2.15
CA VAL A 181 -35.64 -24.90 1.48
C VAL A 181 -36.37 -25.67 2.59
N PRO A 182 -37.68 -25.51 2.77
CA PRO A 182 -38.42 -26.29 3.76
C PRO A 182 -38.35 -27.77 3.38
N THR A 183 -37.78 -28.58 4.27
CA THR A 183 -37.72 -30.04 4.14
C THR A 183 -39.13 -30.60 4.08
N PRO A 184 -39.51 -31.40 3.06
CA PRO A 184 -40.81 -32.07 3.08
C PRO A 184 -40.87 -33.07 4.24
N ALA A 185 -42.01 -33.07 4.95
CA ALA A 185 -42.25 -33.93 6.10
C ALA A 185 -42.06 -35.41 5.73
N ALA A 186 -41.27 -36.12 6.54
CA ALA A 186 -41.07 -37.56 6.38
C ALA A 186 -42.40 -38.32 6.56
N PRO A 187 -42.64 -39.42 5.80
CA PRO A 187 -43.82 -40.25 6.00
C PRO A 187 -43.76 -40.93 7.37
N ARG A 188 -44.90 -40.92 8.08
CA ARG A 188 -45.04 -41.56 9.39
C ARG A 188 -44.89 -43.08 9.25
N HIS A 189 -43.95 -43.67 9.99
CA HIS A 189 -43.86 -45.12 10.13
C HIS A 189 -45.09 -45.70 10.87
N PRO A 190 -45.55 -46.91 10.50
CA PRO A 190 -46.56 -47.63 11.28
C PRO A 190 -45.99 -48.10 12.64
N PRO A 191 -46.86 -48.35 13.64
CA PRO A 191 -46.42 -48.70 14.99
C PRO A 191 -45.74 -50.08 15.05
N ARG A 192 -44.68 -50.15 15.87
CA ARG A 192 -43.95 -51.40 16.19
C ARG A 192 -44.81 -52.33 17.04
N THR A 193 -44.91 -53.59 16.61
CA THR A 193 -45.28 -54.72 17.48
C THR A 193 -44.09 -55.14 18.36
N PRO A 194 -44.31 -55.61 19.60
CA PRO A 194 -43.24 -56.00 20.50
C PRO A 194 -42.86 -57.47 20.30
N GLY A 195 -41.57 -57.79 20.16
CA GLY A 195 -41.11 -59.17 20.07
C GLY A 195 -39.59 -59.33 20.19
N ALA A 196 -39.19 -59.95 21.31
CA ALA A 196 -37.96 -60.68 21.57
C ALA A 196 -36.61 -59.93 21.67
N LEU A 197 -36.19 -59.77 22.93
CA LEU A 197 -34.82 -59.56 23.39
C LEU A 197 -33.91 -60.72 22.97
N THR A 198 -32.74 -60.41 22.38
CA THR A 198 -31.51 -61.18 22.62
C THR A 198 -30.33 -60.22 22.74
N TRP A 199 -29.60 -60.31 23.86
CA TRP A 199 -28.38 -59.57 24.14
C TRP A 199 -27.19 -60.38 23.63
N ALA A 200 -26.38 -59.80 22.74
CA ALA A 200 -25.04 -60.30 22.43
C ALA A 200 -24.01 -59.20 22.74
N VAL A 201 -23.31 -59.39 23.86
CA VAL A 201 -22.20 -58.56 24.32
C VAL A 201 -20.94 -58.96 23.55
N ALA A 202 -20.43 -58.11 22.66
CA ALA A 202 -19.13 -58.29 22.02
C ALA A 202 -18.08 -57.45 22.75
N ARG A 203 -17.22 -58.14 23.50
CA ARG A 203 -16.09 -57.65 24.28
C ARG A 203 -14.91 -57.36 23.34
N CYS A 204 -14.52 -56.10 23.15
CA CYS A 204 -13.29 -55.73 22.44
C CYS A 204 -12.09 -55.75 23.41
N GLY A 205 -11.17 -56.69 23.18
CA GLY A 205 -9.92 -56.85 23.92
C GLY A 205 -8.88 -55.80 23.54
N ARG A 206 -8.21 -55.28 24.57
CA ARG A 206 -7.13 -54.29 24.54
C ARG A 206 -5.80 -55.06 24.51
N ALA A 207 -4.98 -54.89 23.48
CA ALA A 207 -3.61 -55.40 23.45
C ALA A 207 -2.63 -54.26 23.81
N LEU A 208 -1.98 -54.40 24.96
CA LEU A 208 -0.78 -53.65 25.34
C LEU A 208 0.44 -54.51 24.97
N GLY A 209 1.46 -53.90 24.39
CA GLY A 209 2.72 -54.57 24.05
C GLY A 209 3.64 -54.79 25.25
N VAL A 210 4.63 -55.66 25.08
CA VAL A 210 5.86 -55.73 25.89
C VAL A 210 7.02 -56.17 24.98
N ILE A 211 8.17 -55.59 25.32
CA ILE A 211 9.51 -55.62 24.73
C ILE A 211 10.25 -56.87 25.21
N GLY A 212 11.12 -57.45 24.38
CA GLY A 212 12.05 -58.52 24.74
C GLY A 212 12.67 -59.16 23.53
#